data_AF-A0A2K3K9V2-F1
#
_entry.id   AF-A0A2K3K9V2-F1
#
_cell.length_a   1.000
_cell.length_b   1.000
_cell.length_c   1.000
_cell.angle_alpha   90.00
_cell.angle_beta   90.00
_cell.angle_gamma   90.00
#
_symmetry.space_group_name_H-M   'P 1'
#
loop_
_entity.id
_entity.type
_entity.pdbx_description
1 polymer ?
#
loop_
_entity_poly.entity_id
_entity_poly.type
_entity_poly.pdbx_seq_one_letter_code
_entity_poly.pdbx_strand_id
1 'polypeptide(L)'
;MRIYSSLWNADDWATRGGLVKTDWSKAPFTASYRNFNANNACIWNSGKSSCKSSSKSSTSSASWLSQELDSTGQQRLRWVQKNYMIYNYCSDKKRFPQGLPLECTH
;
A
#
# COMPACT_ATOMS: atom_id res chain seq x y z
N MET A 1 14.01 0.16 3.76
CA MET A 1 12.85 -0.77 3.70
C MET A 1 13.28 -2.05 3.00
N ARG A 2 12.55 -3.16 3.19
CA ARG A 2 12.74 -4.43 2.45
C ARG A 2 11.38 -4.88 1.92
N ILE A 3 11.39 -5.69 0.87
CA ILE A 3 10.18 -6.30 0.31
C ILE A 3 9.98 -7.66 0.98
N TYR A 4 8.76 -7.95 1.40
CA TYR A 4 8.38 -9.22 2.02
C TYR A 4 7.13 -9.77 1.33
N SER A 5 7.03 -11.10 1.28
CA SER A 5 5.81 -11.82 0.89
C SER A 5 5.63 -12.98 1.87
N SER A 6 4.41 -13.19 2.35
CA SER A 6 4.08 -14.27 3.27
C SER A 6 2.65 -14.75 3.04
N LEU A 7 2.43 -16.04 3.27
CA LEU A 7 1.12 -16.66 3.44
C LEU A 7 1.09 -17.20 4.87
N TRP A 8 0.16 -16.73 5.68
CA TRP A 8 0.08 -17.07 7.11
C TRP A 8 -1.37 -17.04 7.61
N ASN A 9 -1.64 -17.72 8.73
CA ASN A 9 -2.95 -17.74 9.35
C ASN A 9 -3.19 -16.50 10.23
N ALA A 10 -4.28 -15.79 9.98
CA ALA A 10 -4.69 -14.58 10.71
C ALA A 10 -6.15 -14.66 11.21
N ASP A 11 -6.50 -15.81 11.80
CA ASP A 11 -7.84 -16.16 12.28
C ASP A 11 -8.52 -15.09 13.16
N ASP A 12 -7.75 -14.29 13.90
CA ASP A 12 -8.30 -13.31 14.84
C ASP A 12 -8.95 -12.11 14.15
N TRP A 13 -8.68 -11.87 12.85
CA TRP A 13 -9.21 -10.68 12.17
C TRP A 13 -9.47 -10.82 10.67
N ALA A 14 -8.87 -11.79 9.97
CA ALA A 14 -8.84 -11.80 8.50
C ALA A 14 -10.23 -11.94 7.83
N THR A 15 -11.04 -12.92 8.26
CA THR A 15 -12.32 -13.23 7.60
C THR A 15 -13.50 -12.81 8.47
N ARG A 16 -14.35 -11.91 7.95
CA ARG A 16 -15.48 -11.31 8.70
C ARG A 16 -15.06 -10.74 10.06
N GLY A 17 -13.92 -10.07 10.13
CA GLY A 17 -13.39 -9.51 11.38
C GLY A 17 -13.02 -10.58 12.42
N GLY A 18 -12.64 -11.78 11.98
CA GLY A 18 -12.21 -12.89 12.84
C GLY A 18 -13.31 -13.88 13.23
N LEU A 19 -14.53 -13.69 12.73
CA LEU A 19 -15.67 -14.58 13.02
C LEU A 19 -15.58 -15.94 12.30
N VAL A 20 -14.89 -16.00 11.17
CA VAL A 20 -14.70 -17.25 10.40
C VAL A 20 -13.25 -17.68 10.53
N LYS A 21 -13.05 -18.90 11.07
CA LYS A 21 -11.73 -19.49 11.31
C LYS A 21 -11.31 -20.40 10.15
N THR A 22 -10.02 -20.60 10.02
CA THR A 22 -9.41 -21.44 9.00
C THR A 22 -9.83 -22.90 9.18
N ASP A 23 -10.43 -23.49 8.14
CA ASP A 23 -10.68 -24.92 8.06
C ASP A 23 -9.42 -25.64 7.57
N TRP A 24 -8.60 -26.10 8.52
CA TRP A 24 -7.33 -26.80 8.23
C TRP A 24 -7.51 -28.13 7.50
N SER A 25 -8.72 -28.70 7.45
CA SER A 25 -8.98 -29.88 6.61
C SER A 25 -8.86 -29.58 5.10
N LYS A 26 -8.87 -28.29 4.71
CA LYS A 26 -8.69 -27.82 3.33
C LYS A 26 -7.24 -27.54 2.95
N ALA A 27 -6.29 -27.80 3.85
CA ALA A 27 -4.88 -27.65 3.55
C ALA A 27 -4.41 -28.61 2.44
N PRO A 28 -3.38 -28.26 1.65
CA PRO A 28 -2.54 -27.07 1.78
C PRO A 28 -3.13 -25.80 1.14
N PHE A 29 -2.95 -24.67 1.82
CA PHE A 29 -3.23 -23.34 1.25
C PHE A 29 -2.02 -22.89 0.43
N THR A 30 -2.18 -22.63 -0.87
CA THR A 30 -1.07 -22.32 -1.78
C THR A 30 -1.26 -20.96 -2.42
N ALA A 31 -0.23 -20.10 -2.33
CA ALA A 31 -0.13 -18.85 -3.07
C ALA A 31 1.05 -18.92 -4.05
N SER A 32 0.82 -18.56 -5.31
CA SER A 32 1.85 -18.57 -6.36
C SER A 32 2.21 -17.16 -6.80
N TYR A 33 3.51 -16.87 -6.87
CA TYR A 33 4.03 -15.54 -7.23
C TYR A 33 4.93 -15.66 -8.46
N ARG A 34 4.90 -14.65 -9.33
CA ARG A 34 5.74 -14.56 -10.54
C ARG A 34 6.04 -13.09 -10.85
N ASN A 35 6.94 -12.85 -11.80
CA ASN A 35 7.28 -11.51 -12.30
C ASN A 35 7.80 -10.55 -11.22
N PHE A 36 8.69 -11.03 -10.34
CA PHE A 36 9.37 -10.14 -9.39
C PHE A 36 10.23 -9.13 -10.16
N ASN A 37 9.90 -7.83 -10.00
CA ASN A 37 10.60 -6.74 -10.69
C ASN A 37 11.04 -5.69 -9.69
N ALA A 38 12.36 -5.52 -9.58
CA ALA A 38 13.00 -4.51 -8.74
C ALA A 38 14.02 -3.67 -9.53
N ASN A 39 13.89 -3.60 -10.86
CA ASN A 39 14.90 -3.00 -11.74
C ASN A 39 15.14 -1.51 -11.48
N ASN A 40 14.10 -0.80 -11.02
CA ASN A 40 14.15 0.63 -10.73
C ASN A 40 14.20 0.92 -9.21
N ALA A 41 14.48 -0.08 -8.38
CA ALA A 41 14.57 0.09 -6.94
C ALA A 41 15.93 0.65 -6.52
N CYS A 42 15.93 1.55 -5.52
CA CYS A 42 17.17 1.99 -4.89
C CYS A 42 17.54 1.10 -3.71
N ILE A 43 18.81 0.69 -3.67
CA ILE A 43 19.36 -0.17 -2.64
C ILE A 43 20.01 0.72 -1.58
N TRP A 44 19.69 0.46 -0.32
CA TRP A 44 20.39 1.05 0.81
C TRP A 44 21.41 0.04 1.34
N ASN A 45 22.70 0.38 1.27
CA ASN A 45 23.79 -0.49 1.72
C ASN A 45 24.88 0.34 2.42
N SER A 46 25.44 -0.17 3.51
CA SER A 46 26.52 0.48 4.28
C SER A 46 26.28 1.97 4.57
N GLY A 47 25.05 2.33 4.94
CA GLY A 47 24.66 3.71 5.27
C GLY A 47 24.52 4.67 4.08
N LYS A 48 24.55 4.16 2.84
CA LYS A 48 24.37 4.97 1.61
C LYS A 48 23.25 4.41 0.73
N SER A 49 22.52 5.31 0.09
CA SER A 49 21.52 4.97 -0.93
C SER A 49 22.15 4.93 -2.31
N SER A 50 21.72 4.00 -3.17
CA SER A 50 22.02 4.03 -4.60
C SER A 50 21.16 5.05 -5.36
N CYS A 51 20.10 5.58 -4.75
CA CYS A 51 19.36 6.72 -5.30
C CYS A 51 20.26 7.95 -5.33
N LYS A 52 20.22 8.69 -6.44
CA LYS A 52 20.83 10.02 -6.51
C LYS A 52 20.14 10.94 -5.51
N SER A 53 20.88 11.47 -4.54
CA SER A 53 20.38 12.53 -3.65
C SER A 53 20.35 13.84 -4.43
N SER A 54 19.19 14.48 -4.54
CA SER A 54 19.09 15.84 -5.05
C SER A 54 19.63 16.81 -3.99
N SER A 55 20.95 17.02 -3.95
CA SER A 55 21.51 18.11 -3.15
C SER A 55 21.03 19.43 -3.74
N LYS A 56 20.43 20.25 -2.87
CA LYS A 56 19.85 21.58 -3.08
C LYS A 56 20.47 22.42 -4.21
N SER A 57 19.59 23.14 -4.93
CA SER A 57 19.88 24.23 -5.88
C SER A 57 20.16 23.85 -7.34
N SER A 58 19.16 23.28 -8.01
CA SER A 58 18.87 23.61 -9.42
C SER A 58 17.47 23.09 -9.75
N THR A 59 16.75 23.86 -10.55
CA THR A 59 15.32 23.78 -10.88
C THR A 59 14.97 22.56 -11.77
N SER A 60 15.63 21.42 -11.55
CA SER A 60 15.42 20.15 -12.24
C SER A 60 15.30 18.99 -11.25
N SER A 61 14.07 18.86 -10.77
CA SER A 61 13.30 17.63 -10.90
C SER A 61 13.80 16.38 -10.16
N ALA A 62 13.48 16.30 -8.87
CA ALA A 62 13.03 15.02 -8.32
C ALA A 62 11.63 14.70 -8.90
N SER A 63 11.56 14.46 -10.22
CA SER A 63 10.30 14.38 -10.97
C SER A 63 9.32 13.35 -10.41
N TRP A 64 9.84 12.31 -9.75
CA TRP A 64 9.06 11.29 -9.08
C TRP A 64 8.31 11.79 -7.83
N LEU A 65 8.85 12.77 -7.09
CA LEU A 65 8.19 13.36 -5.92
C LEU A 65 7.02 14.28 -6.32
N SER A 66 7.07 14.80 -7.54
CA SER A 66 5.99 15.60 -8.14
C SER A 66 5.10 14.78 -9.08
N GLN A 67 5.24 13.44 -9.10
CA GLN A 67 4.34 12.61 -9.88
C GLN A 67 2.97 12.53 -9.20
N GLU A 68 1.94 12.81 -10.00
CA GLU A 68 0.56 12.67 -9.59
C GLU A 68 -0.17 11.73 -10.55
N LEU A 69 -1.31 11.19 -10.11
CA LEU A 69 -2.19 10.46 -11.01
C LEU A 69 -2.74 11.43 -12.06
N ASP A 70 -2.68 11.03 -13.33
CA ASP A 70 -3.38 11.72 -14.40
C ASP A 70 -4.91 11.64 -14.23
N SER A 71 -5.65 12.42 -15.02
CA SER A 71 -7.12 12.48 -14.92
C SER A 71 -7.79 11.11 -15.08
N THR A 72 -7.26 10.28 -15.97
CA THR A 72 -7.74 8.91 -16.19
C THR A 72 -7.50 8.03 -14.96
N GLY A 73 -6.31 8.09 -14.37
CA GLY A 73 -5.95 7.38 -13.14
C GLY A 73 -6.82 7.79 -11.96
N GLN A 74 -7.08 9.09 -11.81
CA GLN A 74 -7.98 9.61 -10.78
C GLN A 74 -9.41 9.11 -10.96
N GLN A 75 -9.93 9.09 -12.19
CA GLN A 75 -11.27 8.56 -12.48
C GLN A 75 -11.38 7.07 -12.16
N ARG A 76 -10.35 6.28 -12.50
CA ARG A 76 -10.29 4.85 -12.16
C ARG A 76 -10.26 4.64 -10.66
N LEU A 77 -9.45 5.40 -9.92
CA LEU A 77 -9.40 5.33 -8.47
C LEU A 77 -10.77 5.64 -7.84
N ARG A 78 -11.44 6.72 -8.27
CA ARG A 78 -12.79 7.07 -7.81
C ARG A 78 -13.81 5.98 -8.10
N TRP A 79 -13.74 5.35 -9.28
CA TRP A 79 -14.64 4.27 -9.63
C TRP A 79 -14.42 3.02 -8.75
N VAL A 80 -13.17 2.64 -8.47
CA VAL A 80 -12.87 1.53 -7.56
C VAL A 80 -13.35 1.85 -6.14
N GLN A 81 -13.07 3.06 -5.65
CA GLN A 81 -13.54 3.52 -4.34
C GLN A 81 -15.06 3.49 -4.23
N LYS A 82 -15.79 3.90 -5.28
CA LYS A 82 -17.26 3.92 -5.28
C LYS A 82 -17.88 2.52 -5.32
N ASN A 83 -17.28 1.58 -6.06
CA ASN A 83 -17.93 0.31 -6.39
C ASN A 83 -17.40 -0.90 -5.61
N TYR A 84 -16.17 -0.86 -5.07
CA TYR A 84 -15.51 -2.04 -4.48
C TYR A 84 -14.92 -1.80 -3.08
N MET A 85 -14.86 -0.55 -2.60
CA MET A 85 -14.29 -0.26 -1.29
C MET A 85 -15.31 -0.54 -0.17
N ILE A 86 -14.98 -1.49 0.70
CA ILE A 86 -15.84 -1.92 1.81
C ILE A 86 -15.46 -1.29 3.16
N TYR A 87 -14.28 -0.70 3.27
CA TYR A 87 -13.80 -0.02 4.47
C TYR A 87 -12.80 1.07 4.08
N ASN A 88 -12.88 2.23 4.74
CA ASN A 88 -11.96 3.33 4.56
C ASN A 88 -11.71 4.05 5.89
N TYR A 89 -10.46 4.02 6.36
CA TYR A 89 -10.06 4.64 7.62
C TYR A 89 -10.27 6.17 7.62
N CYS A 90 -10.13 6.83 6.46
CA CYS A 90 -10.40 8.25 6.29
C CYS A 90 -11.87 8.63 6.51
N SER A 91 -12.78 7.67 6.55
CA SER A 91 -14.20 7.90 6.85
C SER A 91 -14.65 7.29 8.18
N ASP A 92 -13.75 6.60 8.90
CA ASP A 92 -14.08 5.91 10.14
C ASP A 92 -13.98 6.86 11.34
N LYS A 93 -15.08 7.60 11.56
CA LYS A 93 -15.22 8.52 12.70
C LYS A 93 -15.25 7.80 14.06
N LYS A 94 -15.58 6.50 14.09
CA LYS A 94 -15.58 5.72 15.33
C LYS A 94 -14.16 5.42 15.77
N ARG A 95 -13.29 5.06 14.81
CA ARG A 95 -11.87 4.83 15.05
C ARG A 95 -11.12 6.13 15.34
N PHE A 96 -11.50 7.23 14.70
CA PHE A 96 -10.87 8.54 14.85
C PHE A 96 -11.84 9.60 15.41
N PRO A 97 -12.24 9.48 16.69
CA PRO A 97 -13.24 10.37 17.29
C PRO A 97 -12.72 11.80 17.50
N GLN A 98 -11.40 12.00 17.53
CA GLN A 98 -10.76 13.31 17.75
C GLN A 98 -10.47 14.08 16.45
N GLY A 99 -10.90 13.55 15.31
CA GLY A 99 -10.60 14.12 14.00
C GLY A 99 -9.90 13.11 13.10
N LEU A 100 -10.17 13.21 11.80
CA LEU A 100 -9.62 12.33 10.79
C LEU A 100 -8.14 12.65 10.53
N PRO A 101 -7.34 11.67 10.07
CA PRO A 101 -5.94 11.88 9.70
C PRO A 101 -5.77 12.99 8.65
N LEU A 102 -4.70 13.77 8.76
CA LEU A 102 -4.49 14.99 7.96
C LEU A 102 -4.33 14.70 6.47
N GLU A 103 -3.82 13.53 6.11
CA GLU A 103 -3.68 13.10 4.72
C GLU A 103 -5.03 12.79 4.04
N CYS A 104 -6.13 12.72 4.81
CA CYS A 104 -7.46 12.41 4.30
C CYS A 104 -8.24 13.63 3.78
N THR A 105 -7.63 14.82 3.74
CA THR A 105 -8.26 16.05 3.24
C THR A 105 -8.24 16.09 1.70
N HIS A 106 -9.23 15.47 1.07
CA HIS A 106 -9.45 15.50 -0.38
C HIS A 106 -10.91 15.79 -0.71
#